data_AF-A0A3B3U1J3-F1
#
_entry.id   AF-A0A3B3U1J3-F1
#
_cell.length_a   1.000
_cell.length_b   1.000
_cell.length_c   1.000
_cell.angle_alpha   90.00
_cell.angle_beta   90.00
_cell.angle_gamma   90.00
#
_symmetry.space_group_name_H-M   'P 1'
#
loop_
_entity.id
_entity.type
_entity.pdbx_description
1 polymer ?
#
loop_
_entity_poly.entity_id
_entity_poly.type
_entity_poly.pdbx_seq_one_letter_code
_entity_poly.pdbx_strand_id
1 'polypeptide(L)'
;PNICPRCNKTVYFAEKVSSLGKNWHRPCLRCERCSKTLAPGSHAEHDGQPYCHKPCYAVLFGPKEHHKQRELVKGKWVKSSHFYK
;
A
#
# COMPACT_ATOMS: atom_id res chain seq x y z
N PRO A 1 -21.79 -1.70 11.07
CA PRO A 1 -21.23 -0.55 11.81
C PRO A 1 -20.51 0.43 10.86
N ASN A 2 -20.93 1.69 10.90
CA ASN A 2 -20.39 2.82 10.13
C ASN A 2 -19.24 3.49 10.89
N ILE A 3 -18.30 2.69 11.40
CA ILE A 3 -17.12 3.17 12.13
C ILE A 3 -15.88 3.02 11.23
N CYS A 4 -15.07 4.07 11.17
CA CYS A 4 -13.82 4.06 10.43
C CYS A 4 -12.73 3.33 11.23
N PRO A 5 -12.08 2.29 10.67
CA PRO A 5 -11.06 1.53 11.40
C PRO A 5 -9.76 2.32 11.64
N ARG A 6 -9.50 3.39 10.88
CA ARG A 6 -8.31 4.23 11.08
C ARG A 6 -8.41 5.15 12.30
N CYS A 7 -9.56 5.79 12.48
CA CYS A 7 -9.75 6.84 13.48
C CYS A 7 -10.78 6.49 14.56
N ASN A 8 -11.42 5.32 14.46
CA ASN A 8 -12.50 4.85 15.33
C ASN A 8 -13.70 5.81 15.45
N LYS A 9 -13.87 6.72 14.48
CA LYS A 9 -15.00 7.66 14.45
C LYS A 9 -16.10 7.19 13.50
N THR A 10 -17.30 7.66 13.75
CA THR A 10 -18.46 7.43 12.89
C THR A 10 -18.27 8.07 11.52
N VAL A 11 -18.54 7.30 10.46
CA VAL A 11 -18.50 7.72 9.06
C VAL A 11 -19.92 8.12 8.66
N TYR A 12 -20.08 9.41 8.32
CA TYR A 12 -21.34 9.95 7.82
C TYR A 12 -21.45 9.78 6.31
N PHE A 13 -22.67 9.83 5.78
CA PHE A 13 -22.96 9.58 4.36
C PHE A 13 -22.17 10.48 3.40
N ALA A 14 -21.92 11.73 3.77
CA ALA A 14 -21.18 12.71 2.97
C ALA A 14 -19.71 12.34 2.72
N GLU A 15 -19.09 11.59 3.64
CA GLU A 15 -17.67 11.23 3.57
C GLU A 15 -17.46 9.71 3.48
N LYS A 16 -18.55 8.95 3.37
CA LYS A 16 -18.55 7.50 3.35
C LYS A 16 -17.87 6.97 2.10
N VAL A 17 -16.83 6.20 2.34
CA VAL A 17 -16.14 5.43 1.30
C VAL A 17 -16.20 3.96 1.68
N SER A 18 -16.91 3.16 0.89
CA SER A 18 -17.00 1.72 1.08
C SER A 18 -15.79 1.04 0.43
N SER A 19 -14.99 0.31 1.20
CA SER A 19 -13.87 -0.45 0.65
C SER A 19 -13.52 -1.67 1.49
N LEU A 20 -13.20 -2.79 0.83
CA LEU A 20 -12.92 -4.09 1.48
C LEU A 20 -14.01 -4.51 2.49
N GLY A 21 -15.27 -4.16 2.22
CA GLY A 21 -16.40 -4.44 3.12
C GLY A 21 -16.51 -3.53 4.35
N LYS A 22 -15.64 -2.51 4.50
CA LYS A 22 -15.65 -1.55 5.61
C LYS A 22 -15.94 -0.12 5.15
N ASN A 23 -16.33 0.73 6.09
CA ASN A 23 -16.60 2.15 5.85
C ASN A 23 -15.39 2.99 6.28
N TRP A 24 -14.95 3.88 5.42
CA TRP A 24 -13.80 4.76 5.62
C TRP A 24 -14.19 6.20 5.38
N HIS A 25 -13.51 7.15 6.02
CA HIS A 25 -13.55 8.55 5.60
C HIS A 25 -12.63 8.75 4.39
N ARG A 26 -13.01 9.63 3.46
CA ARG A 26 -12.16 10.08 2.33
C ARG A 26 -10.70 10.41 2.76
N PRO A 27 -10.45 11.22 3.81
CA PRO A 27 -9.08 11.50 4.27
C PRO A 27 -8.42 10.33 5.02
N CYS A 28 -9.21 9.40 5.57
CA CYS A 28 -8.68 8.24 6.29
C CYS A 28 -8.19 7.15 5.33
N LEU A 29 -8.72 7.09 4.11
CA LEU A 29 -8.30 6.16 3.06
C LEU A 29 -6.97 6.58 2.41
N ARG A 30 -5.93 6.70 3.23
CA ARG A 30 -4.61 7.19 2.85
C ARG A 30 -3.55 6.28 3.40
N CYS A 31 -2.61 5.88 2.55
CA CYS A 31 -1.57 4.93 2.92
C CYS A 31 -0.76 5.47 4.11
N GLU A 32 -0.63 4.69 5.18
CA GLU A 32 0.12 5.16 6.36
C GLU A 32 1.61 5.36 6.06
N ARG A 33 2.16 4.53 5.18
CA ARG A 33 3.60 4.57 4.85
C ARG A 33 3.99 5.73 3.94
N CYS A 34 3.29 5.89 2.81
CA CYS A 34 3.66 6.88 1.81
C CYS A 34 2.74 8.11 1.80
N SER A 35 1.75 8.16 2.69
CA SER A 35 0.74 9.23 2.76
C SER A 35 0.00 9.47 1.44
N LYS A 36 0.03 8.51 0.50
CA LYS A 36 -0.68 8.62 -0.78
C LYS A 36 -2.17 8.37 -0.58
N THR A 37 -3.01 9.22 -1.16
CA THR A 37 -4.46 9.00 -1.23
C THR A 37 -4.73 7.73 -2.02
N LEU A 38 -5.48 6.82 -1.42
CA LEU A 38 -5.80 5.52 -2.01
C LEU A 38 -7.18 5.57 -2.65
N ALA A 39 -7.35 4.85 -3.76
CA ALA A 39 -8.66 4.68 -4.35
C ALA A 39 -9.44 3.59 -3.59
N PRO A 40 -10.76 3.76 -3.41
CA PRO A 40 -11.61 2.69 -2.91
C PRO A 40 -11.52 1.48 -3.83
N GLY A 41 -11.24 0.30 -3.26
CA GLY A 41 -11.14 -0.97 -3.98
C GLY A 41 -9.76 -1.29 -4.55
N SER A 42 -8.81 -0.36 -4.48
CA SER A 42 -7.42 -0.55 -4.97
C SER A 42 -6.38 -0.27 -3.87
N HIS A 43 -6.61 -0.85 -2.69
CA HIS A 43 -5.63 -0.86 -1.61
C HIS A 43 -5.73 -2.14 -0.79
N ALA A 44 -4.70 -2.37 0.03
CA ALA A 44 -4.69 -3.43 1.02
C ALA A 44 -4.93 -2.84 2.41
N GLU A 45 -5.59 -3.59 3.28
CA GLU A 45 -5.73 -3.25 4.70
C GLU A 45 -4.86 -4.19 5.53
N HIS A 46 -4.20 -3.65 6.55
CA HIS A 46 -3.54 -4.43 7.60
C HIS A 46 -3.80 -3.75 8.95
N ASP A 47 -4.31 -4.51 9.93
CA ASP A 47 -4.58 -4.02 11.30
C ASP A 47 -5.43 -2.73 11.35
N GLY A 48 -6.44 -2.61 10.47
CA GLY A 48 -7.28 -1.41 10.39
C GLY A 48 -6.62 -0.20 9.72
N GLN A 49 -5.40 -0.35 9.20
CA GLN A 49 -4.66 0.69 8.50
C GLN A 49 -4.58 0.39 6.99
N PRO A 50 -4.84 1.37 6.12
CA PRO A 50 -4.81 1.15 4.68
C PRO A 50 -3.39 1.37 4.12
N TYR A 51 -3.00 0.53 3.17
CA TYR A 51 -1.68 0.52 2.52
C TYR A 51 -1.80 0.37 1.01
N CYS A 52 -0.83 0.92 0.25
CA CYS A 52 -0.72 0.61 -1.18
C CYS A 52 -0.43 -0.88 -1.38
N HIS A 53 -1.08 -1.53 -2.35
CA HIS A 53 -0.77 -2.92 -2.72
C HIS A 53 0.73 -3.13 -2.99
N LYS A 54 1.35 -2.23 -3.76
CA LYS A 54 2.79 -2.21 -4.02
C LYS A 54 3.33 -0.78 -4.02
N PRO A 55 4.55 -0.52 -3.51
CA PRO A 55 5.39 -1.45 -2.75
C PRO A 55 5.05 -1.50 -1.24
N CYS A 56 4.15 -0.67 -0.73
CA CYS A 56 4.00 -0.46 0.71
C CYS A 56 3.61 -1.72 1.48
N TYR A 57 2.50 -2.36 1.11
CA TYR A 57 2.01 -3.57 1.76
C TYR A 57 2.99 -4.74 1.55
N ALA A 58 3.45 -4.96 0.32
CA ALA A 58 4.37 -6.04 -0.01
C ALA A 58 5.70 -6.00 0.75
N VAL A 59 6.27 -4.82 1.01
CA VAL A 59 7.53 -4.70 1.74
C VAL A 59 7.36 -4.81 3.26
N LEU A 60 6.17 -4.48 3.78
CA LEU A 60 5.88 -4.58 5.22
C LEU A 60 5.40 -5.99 5.62
N PHE A 61 4.54 -6.59 4.80
CA PHE A 61 3.79 -7.82 5.11
C PHE A 61 3.99 -8.95 4.09
N GLY A 62 4.78 -8.73 3.03
CA GLY A 62 5.11 -9.79 2.08
C GLY A 62 6.05 -10.84 2.69
N PRO A 63 6.13 -12.05 2.08
CA PRO A 63 7.03 -13.09 2.54
C PRO A 63 8.47 -12.58 2.50
N LYS A 64 9.19 -12.74 3.62
CA LYS A 64 10.59 -12.35 3.78
C LYS A 64 11.52 -13.34 3.06
N GLU A 65 11.35 -13.49 1.75
CA GLU A 65 12.37 -14.14 0.93
C GLU A 65 13.49 -13.12 0.72
N HIS A 66 14.46 -13.13 1.64
CA HIS A 66 15.83 -12.61 1.47
C HIS A 66 15.91 -11.44 0.47
N HIS A 67 15.52 -10.25 0.93
CA HIS A 67 15.70 -9.00 0.21
C HIS A 67 17.19 -8.78 -0.10
N LYS A 68 17.66 -9.27 -1.24
CA LYS A 68 18.78 -8.61 -1.91
C LYS A 68 18.26 -7.24 -2.29
N GLN A 69 18.71 -6.22 -1.57
CA GLN A 69 18.53 -4.82 -1.88
C GLN A 69 18.96 -4.60 -3.34
N ARG A 70 18.04 -4.80 -4.29
CA ARG A 70 18.17 -4.22 -5.62
C ARG A 70 17.70 -2.79 -5.45
N GLU A 71 18.62 -1.96 -4.94
CA GLU A 71 18.55 -0.53 -5.14
C GLU A 71 18.28 -0.34 -6.63
N LEU A 72 17.18 0.35 -6.93
CA LEU A 72 16.98 0.98 -8.23
C LEU A 72 18.04 2.08 -8.34
N VAL A 73 19.30 1.68 -8.53
CA VAL A 73 20.26 2.53 -9.22
C VAL A 73 19.68 2.71 -10.62
N LYS A 74 19.14 3.92 -10.81
CA LYS A 74 18.60 4.50 -12.04
C LYS A 74 19.13 3.78 -13.27
N GLY A 75 18.20 3.33 -14.11
CA GLY A 75 18.42 2.53 -15.31
C GLY A 75 19.80 2.73 -15.94
N LYS A 76 20.63 1.70 -15.84
CA LYS A 76 21.76 1.48 -16.73
C LYS A 76 21.70 0.02 -17.17
N TRP A 77 21.26 -0.16 -18.40
CA TRP A 77 21.48 -1.38 -19.14
C TRP A 77 22.99 -1.51 -19.36
N VAL A 78 23.66 -2.31 -18.55
CA VAL A 78 25.02 -2.75 -18.87
C VAL A 78 24.91 -4.16 -19.44
N LYS A 79 24.85 -4.23 -20.77
CA LYS A 79 25.22 -5.46 -21.48
C LYS A 79 26.71 -5.65 -21.21
N SER A 80 27.10 -6.68 -20.50
CA SER A 80 28.49 -7.13 -20.47
C SER A 80 28.49 -8.62 -20.68
N SER A 81 28.54 -8.96 -21.97
CA SER A 81 29.08 -10.21 -22.48
C SER A 81 30.50 -10.37 -21.97
N HIS A 82 30.69 -11.18 -20.93
CA HIS A 82 31.99 -11.78 -20.63
C HIS A 82 31.76 -13.12 -19.95
N PHE A 83 31.16 -14.04 -20.70
CA PHE A 83 31.22 -15.44 -20.37
C PHE A 83 31.07 -16.29 -21.63
N TYR A 84 32.16 -16.39 -22.39
CA TYR A 84 32.62 -17.66 -22.93
C TYR A 84 34.04 -17.47 -23.51
N LYS A 85 34.98 -18.15 -22.85
CA LYS A 85 36.29 -18.63 -23.35
C LYS A 85 37.40 -17.60 -23.57
#